data_AF-A0A2D4ZG55-F1
#
_entry.id   AF-A0A2D4ZG55-F1
#
_cell.length_a   1.000
_cell.length_b   1.000
_cell.length_c   1.000
_cell.angle_alpha   90.00
_cell.angle_beta   90.00
_cell.angle_gamma   90.00
#
_symmetry.space_group_name_H-M   'P 1'
#
loop_
_entity.id
_entity.type
_entity.pdbx_description
1 polymer ?
#
loop_
_entity_poly.entity_id
_entity_poly.type
_entity_poly.pdbx_seq_one_letter_code
_entity_poly.pdbx_strand_id
1 'polypeptide(L)' 'FQHTFQLMGNPPKEQILMVGDTAASDILGGHNVGIDTCWLQHPGVELPEDIKPTYQINQLVELEAILGL' A
#
# COMPACT_ATOMS: atom_id res chain seq x y z
N PHE A 1 9.94 -6.99 -0.36
CA PHE A 1 9.49 -6.60 -1.71
C PHE A 1 10.10 -7.43 -2.83
N GLN A 2 11.40 -7.32 -3.18
CA GLN A 2 11.97 -8.03 -4.33
C GLN A 2 11.71 -9.56 -4.32
N HIS A 3 11.93 -10.20 -3.17
CA HIS A 3 11.64 -11.63 -3.01
C HIS A 3 10.17 -11.97 -3.27
N THR A 4 9.24 -11.17 -2.75
CA THR A 4 7.79 -11.30 -2.99
C THR A 4 7.46 -11.15 -4.48
N PHE A 5 8.05 -10.18 -5.17
CA PHE A 5 7.81 -9.99 -6.61
C PHE A 5 8.23 -11.21 -7.41
N GLN A 6 9.37 -11.82 -7.07
CA GLN A 6 9.81 -13.07 -7.70
C GLN A 6 8.83 -14.22 -7.47
N LEU A 7 8.31 -14.37 -6.25
CA LEU A 7 7.31 -15.38 -5.92
C LEU A 7 5.98 -15.17 -6.68
N MET A 8 5.63 -13.92 -7.00
CA MET A 8 4.46 -13.56 -7.81
C MET A 8 4.70 -13.66 -9.32
N GLY A 9 5.90 -14.06 -9.78
CA GLY A 9 6.23 -14.12 -11.20
C GLY A 9 6.59 -12.77 -11.83
N ASN A 10 6.99 -11.78 -11.03
CA ASN A 10 7.36 -10.42 -11.43
C ASN A 10 6.29 -9.71 -12.28
N PRO A 11 5.06 -9.51 -11.76
CA PRO A 11 4.07 -8.72 -12.47
C PRO A 11 4.53 -7.26 -12.64
N PRO A 12 3.95 -6.53 -13.62
CA PRO A 12 4.14 -5.08 -13.74
C PRO A 12 3.86 -4.37 -12.42
N LYS A 13 4.61 -3.33 -12.09
CA LYS A 13 4.51 -2.64 -10.80
C LYS A 13 3.15 -2.00 -10.58
N GLU A 14 2.54 -1.54 -11.67
CA GLU A 14 1.23 -0.90 -11.74
C GLU A 14 0.09 -1.90 -11.46
N GLN A 15 0.38 -3.20 -11.36
CA GLN A 15 -0.57 -4.25 -10.98
C GLN A 15 -0.40 -4.72 -9.53
N ILE A 16 0.45 -4.03 -8.75
CA ILE A 16 0.75 -4.41 -7.37
C ILE A 16 0.30 -3.28 -6.46
N LEU A 17 -0.56 -3.62 -5.50
CA LEU A 17 -0.96 -2.75 -4.39
C LEU A 17 -0.41 -3.30 -3.07
N MET A 18 0.39 -2.52 -2.36
CA MET A 18 0.76 -2.79 -0.97
C MET A 18 -0.27 -2.18 -0.04
N VAL A 19 -0.93 -3.00 0.79
CA VAL A 19 -1.90 -2.54 1.78
C VAL A 19 -1.32 -2.77 3.18
N GLY A 20 -1.30 -1.73 4.01
CA GLY A 20 -0.78 -1.83 5.37
C GLY A 20 -0.97 -0.56 6.19
N ASP A 21 -0.52 -0.62 7.44
CA ASP A 21 -0.74 0.37 8.50
C ASP A 21 0.56 0.87 9.13
N THR A 22 1.72 0.53 8.56
CA THR A 22 3.01 1.05 9.00
C THR A 22 3.61 1.98 7.95
N ALA A 23 3.68 3.29 8.26
CA ALA A 23 4.01 4.32 7.27
C ALA A 23 5.39 4.12 6.64
N ALA A 24 6.38 3.70 7.43
CA ALA A 24 7.74 3.47 6.95
C ALA A 24 7.91 2.21 6.07
N SER A 25 7.28 1.09 6.45
CA SER A 25 7.46 -0.18 5.72
C SER A 25 6.49 -0.37 4.57
N ASP A 26 5.22 -0.02 4.78
CA ASP A 26 4.15 -0.37 3.83
C ASP A 26 3.99 0.73 2.80
N ILE A 27 4.02 1.98 3.26
CA ILE A 27 3.84 3.15 2.39
C ILE A 27 5.17 3.58 1.80
N LEU A 28 6.10 4.09 2.61
CA LEU A 28 7.41 4.54 2.12
C LEU A 28 8.18 3.38 1.46
N GLY A 29 8.15 2.19 2.05
CA GLY A 29 8.77 0.99 1.45
C GLY A 29 8.15 0.62 0.09
N GLY A 30 6.82 0.70 -0.06
CA GLY A 30 6.12 0.49 -1.33
C GLY A 30 6.48 1.53 -2.39
N HIS A 31 6.49 2.83 -2.04
CA HIS A 31 6.91 3.89 -2.94
C HIS A 31 8.36 3.71 -3.42
N ASN A 32 9.27 3.36 -2.51
CA ASN A 32 10.68 3.15 -2.84
C ASN A 32 10.90 2.01 -3.86
N VAL A 33 9.96 1.07 -3.97
CA VAL A 33 10.00 -0.01 -4.96
C VAL A 33 9.05 0.20 -6.15
N GLY A 34 8.40 1.37 -6.20
CA GLY A 34 7.60 1.85 -7.32
C GLY A 34 6.24 1.18 -7.49
N ILE A 35 5.60 0.73 -6.41
CA ILE A 35 4.24 0.14 -6.43
C ILE A 35 3.22 1.06 -5.78
N ASP A 36 1.93 0.84 -6.07
CA ASP A 36 0.87 1.55 -5.37
C ASP A 36 0.78 1.12 -3.92
N THR A 37 0.34 2.05 -3.07
CA THR A 37 0.23 1.85 -1.63
C THR A 37 -1.15 2.27 -1.13
N CYS A 38 -1.72 1.49 -0.21
CA CYS A 38 -2.98 1.79 0.46
C CYS A 38 -2.75 1.81 1.97
N TRP A 39 -2.96 2.98 2.57
CA TRP A 39 -2.88 3.16 4.01
C TRP A 39 -4.18 2.71 4.68
N LEU A 40 -4.09 1.71 5.56
CA LEU A 40 -5.15 1.35 6.48
C LEU A 40 -5.02 2.18 7.77
N GLN A 41 -5.85 3.20 7.87
CA GLN A 41 -5.87 4.13 8.99
C GLN A 41 -6.30 3.42 10.28
N HIS A 42 -5.39 3.37 11.26
CA HIS A 42 -5.70 2.93 12.62
C HIS A 42 -6.02 4.11 13.53
N PRO A 43 -6.97 3.97 14.47
CA PRO A 43 -7.28 5.02 15.44
C PRO A 43 -6.02 5.45 16.22
N GLY A 44 -5.73 6.75 16.22
CA GLY A 44 -4.61 7.32 16.98
C GLY A 44 -3.23 7.20 16.32
N VAL A 45 -3.14 6.72 15.07
CA VAL A 45 -1.88 6.68 14.31
C VAL A 45 -1.96 7.68 13.17
N GLU A 46 -1.14 8.71 13.18
CA GLU A 46 -1.10 9.67 12.07
C GLU A 46 0.00 9.31 11.07
N LEU A 47 -0.30 9.53 9.79
CA LEU A 47 0.68 9.39 8.73
C LEU A 47 1.59 10.63 8.72
N PRO A 48 2.93 10.48 8.68
CA PRO A 48 3.84 11.63 8.57
C PRO A 48 3.54 12.48 7.32
N GLU A 49 3.66 13.81 7.43
CA GLU A 49 3.30 14.75 6.35
C GLU A 49 4.05 14.53 5.02
N ASP A 50 5.26 13.97 5.10
CA ASP A 50 6.16 13.71 3.97
C ASP A 50 5.88 12.36 3.27
N ILE A 51 5.11 11.48 3.90
CA ILE A 51 4.69 10.20 3.33
C ILE A 51 3.28 10.39 2.75
N LYS A 52 3.03 9.92 1.53
CA LYS A 52 1.72 10.07 0.88
C LYS A 52 1.33 8.78 0.16
N PRO A 53 0.37 8.01 0.69
CA PRO A 53 -0.04 6.77 0.04
C PRO A 53 -0.80 7.06 -1.26
N THR A 54 -0.87 6.08 -2.16
CA THR A 54 -1.75 6.18 -3.35
C THR A 54 -3.22 6.23 -2.93
N TYR A 55 -3.59 5.43 -1.93
CA TYR A 55 -4.94 5.33 -1.39
C TYR A 55 -4.94 5.35 0.14
N GLN A 56 -6.06 5.75 0.74
CA GLN A 56 -6.26 5.69 2.18
C GLN A 56 -7.67 5.21 2.49
N ILE A 57 -7.78 4.26 3.41
CA ILE A 57 -9.02 3.66 3.89
C ILE A 57 -9.02 3.58 5.40
N ASN A 58 -10.20 3.49 6.02
CA ASN A 58 -10.35 3.30 7.46
C ASN A 58 -10.75 1.85 7.81
N GLN A 59 -11.30 1.11 6.85
CA GLN A 59 -11.74 -0.28 7.00
C GLN A 59 -11.41 -1.08 5.74
N LEU A 60 -11.04 -2.35 5.91
CA LEU A 60 -10.66 -3.23 4.79
C LEU A 60 -11.77 -3.41 3.74
N VAL A 61 -13.05 -3.30 4.12
CA VAL A 61 -14.18 -3.39 3.20
C VAL A 61 -14.14 -2.31 2.11
N GLU A 62 -13.51 -1.16 2.38
CA GLU A 62 -13.36 -0.07 1.41
C GLU A 62 -12.40 -0.44 0.26
N LEU A 63 -11.61 -1.51 0.39
CA LEU A 63 -10.77 -2.02 -0.70
C LEU A 63 -11.58 -2.49 -1.90
N GLU A 64 -12.81 -2.99 -1.71
CA GLU A 64 -13.66 -3.47 -2.80
C GLU A 64 -13.88 -2.36 -3.84
N ALA A 65 -14.15 -1.14 -3.37
CA ALA A 65 -14.33 0.03 -4.23
C ALA A 65 -13.04 0.44 -4.98
N ILE A 66 -11.87 0.27 -4.37
CA ILE A 66 -10.57 0.57 -4.99
C ILE A 66 -10.23 -0.47 -6.06
N LEU A 67 -10.50 -1.75 -5.77
CA LEU A 67 -10.20 -2.87 -6.64
C LEU A 67 -11.26 -3.10 -7.73
N GLY A 68 -12.40 -2.41 -7.65
CA GLY A 68 -13.53 -2.56 -8.58
C GLY A 68 -14.24 -3.90 -8.43
N LEU A 69 -14.33 -4.42 -7.21
CA LEU A 69 -15.02 -5.67 -6.86
C LEU A 69 -16.49 -5.46 -6.51
#